data_AF-A0AAD8LEM5-F1
#
_entry.id   AF-A0AAD8LEM5-F1
#
_cell.length_a   1.000
_cell.length_b   1.000
_cell.length_c   1.000
_cell.angle_alpha   90.00
_cell.angle_beta   90.00
_cell.angle_gamma   90.00
#
_symmetry.space_group_name_H-M   'P 1'
#
loop_
_entity.id
_entity.type
_entity.pdbx_description
1 polymer ?
#
loop_
_entity_poly.entity_id
_entity_poly.type
_entity_poly.pdbx_seq_one_letter_code
_entity_poly.pdbx_strand_id
1 'polypeptide(L)'
;MNQQIFQSNEADDEHQQSPPIELILSIPIILIDQIHHAVHHSKSYKLECNQLAKQLHHLSHIISRFNDSTPLYEPPVRRIFINIIENLNRALTLIRKCHHRGIILYLFSIVNALDFRKLFELLDVSIHDVKWLIRIFDAANGGIVFSLPAIVRNDMCLAWIWSCIALLHTRKLSLKIDAAKVLSTLACDTDRNKIVIVEEGGISPLLKLLKDELSPETQIAGAVALFNIVNDQTRARSVLNEHGVPILAQALRNSYPSVQIEVANLIARVTEHDCVFQEGFGRKNVIETIVMILSMKVLNDECDKIKNKVLGAKCCGALWMLARGNVANCRRITETKGLRCLAKIIEKEKGEMQMNCLMTVVEITTVAEYNADIRRSAFKSNSPAAKAIVNQLLGLINESDNLLMKIEAIRAIGRLARSFTLKQTHVIILLVEQLCHMNRDVATESVIALGKFTCSENYLSAEHSKTIVEFKGVEQVMKMLTWNERTQYHALILLCYLAMHVKDDDQFEQEKVLRSLEGANRCFVNKYSKLRDLVAKAISHLNMFGY
;
A
#
# COMPACT_ATOMS: atom_id res chain seq x y z
N MET A 1 -17.47 1.30 -46.77
CA MET A 1 -16.89 2.07 -45.65
C MET A 1 -17.48 1.53 -44.35
N ASN A 2 -17.04 0.34 -43.86
CA ASN A 2 -17.43 -0.27 -42.56
C ASN A 2 -16.79 -1.65 -42.32
N GLN A 3 -15.57 -1.89 -42.83
CA GLN A 3 -14.83 -3.13 -42.56
C GLN A 3 -13.49 -2.91 -41.84
N GLN A 4 -13.15 -1.65 -41.52
CA GLN A 4 -11.87 -1.29 -40.90
C GLN A 4 -11.92 -1.11 -39.38
N ILE A 5 -13.06 -1.33 -38.72
CA ILE A 5 -13.16 -1.12 -37.25
C ILE A 5 -12.78 -2.40 -36.47
N PHE A 6 -12.72 -3.57 -37.12
CA PHE A 6 -12.45 -4.85 -36.45
C PHE A 6 -11.51 -5.76 -37.27
N GLN A 7 -10.36 -5.24 -37.70
CA GLN A 7 -9.25 -6.10 -38.12
C GLN A 7 -8.14 -6.01 -37.08
N SER A 8 -7.96 -7.12 -36.35
CA SER A 8 -6.77 -7.42 -35.56
C SER A 8 -5.59 -7.59 -36.51
N ASN A 9 -4.81 -6.53 -36.71
CA ASN A 9 -3.45 -6.63 -37.20
C ASN A 9 -2.51 -6.53 -36.00
N GLU A 10 -1.76 -7.60 -35.78
CA GLU A 10 -0.60 -7.62 -34.91
C GLU A 10 0.43 -6.58 -35.41
N ALA A 11 1.12 -5.94 -34.45
CA ALA A 11 2.13 -4.88 -34.57
C ALA A 11 1.60 -3.44 -34.71
N ASP A 12 1.36 -2.78 -33.57
CA ASP A 12 2.21 -1.67 -33.06
C ASP A 12 1.57 -1.04 -31.80
N ASP A 13 2.39 -0.89 -30.75
CA ASP A 13 2.08 -0.26 -29.46
C ASP A 13 1.86 1.26 -29.61
N GLU A 14 0.64 1.70 -29.89
CA GLU A 14 0.17 3.06 -29.56
C GLU A 14 -1.31 3.01 -29.16
N HIS A 15 -1.68 3.70 -28.09
CA HIS A 15 -3.00 3.70 -27.45
C HIS A 15 -4.19 3.68 -28.42
N GLN A 16 -4.72 2.48 -28.69
CA GLN A 16 -6.00 2.30 -29.36
C GLN A 16 -7.10 2.76 -28.40
N GLN A 17 -7.50 4.03 -28.52
CA GLN A 17 -8.64 4.56 -27.79
C GLN A 17 -9.87 3.72 -28.14
N SER A 18 -10.46 3.11 -27.12
CA SER A 18 -11.75 2.42 -27.26
C SER A 18 -12.77 3.38 -27.89
N PRO A 19 -13.60 2.92 -28.85
CA PRO A 19 -14.52 3.80 -29.56
C PRO A 19 -15.46 4.53 -28.58
N PRO A 20 -15.89 5.77 -28.88
CA PRO A 20 -16.81 6.53 -28.03
C PRO A 20 -18.07 5.71 -27.68
N ILE A 21 -18.59 5.89 -26.46
CA ILE A 21 -19.75 5.11 -26.00
C ILE A 21 -20.99 5.39 -26.85
N GLU A 22 -21.17 6.63 -27.33
CA GLU A 22 -22.31 6.98 -28.19
C GLU A 22 -22.28 6.21 -29.52
N LEU A 23 -21.08 5.93 -30.04
CA LEU A 23 -20.91 5.13 -31.25
C LEU A 23 -21.29 3.67 -30.99
N ILE A 24 -20.86 3.10 -29.86
CA ILE A 24 -21.20 1.72 -29.48
C ILE A 24 -22.72 1.55 -29.28
N LEU A 25 -23.39 2.55 -28.70
CA LEU A 25 -24.84 2.51 -28.45
C LEU A 25 -25.67 2.63 -29.74
N SER A 26 -25.18 3.37 -30.75
CA SER A 26 -25.91 3.64 -32.01
C SER A 26 -25.74 2.55 -33.08
N ILE A 27 -24.59 1.87 -33.14
CA ILE A 27 -24.30 0.83 -34.15
C ILE A 27 -25.35 -0.29 -34.18
N PRO A 28 -25.81 -0.87 -33.05
CA PRO A 28 -26.82 -1.92 -33.07
C PRO A 28 -28.12 -1.50 -33.76
N ILE A 29 -28.56 -0.26 -33.57
CA ILE A 29 -29.79 0.26 -34.19
C ILE A 29 -29.61 0.31 -35.71
N ILE A 30 -28.48 0.84 -36.18
CA ILE A 30 -28.13 0.90 -37.61
C ILE A 30 -28.05 -0.52 -38.21
N LEU A 31 -27.43 -1.46 -37.51
CA LEU A 31 -27.34 -2.86 -37.97
C LEU A 31 -28.72 -3.53 -38.02
N ILE A 32 -29.58 -3.28 -37.03
CA ILE A 32 -30.95 -3.80 -37.03
C ILE A 32 -31.72 -3.29 -38.26
N ASP A 33 -31.64 -1.99 -38.57
CA ASP A 33 -32.28 -1.40 -39.75
C ASP A 33 -31.75 -2.01 -41.06
N GLN A 34 -30.43 -2.22 -41.15
CA GLN A 34 -29.81 -2.89 -42.30
C GLN A 34 -30.29 -4.34 -42.46
N ILE A 35 -30.44 -5.08 -41.35
CA ILE A 35 -30.94 -6.45 -41.38
C ILE A 35 -32.42 -6.47 -41.78
N HIS A 36 -33.25 -5.57 -41.24
CA HIS A 36 -34.66 -5.44 -41.63
C HIS A 36 -34.79 -5.19 -43.13
N HIS A 37 -34.02 -4.25 -43.69
CA HIS A 37 -34.00 -4.02 -45.13
C HIS A 37 -33.59 -5.29 -45.90
N ALA A 38 -32.55 -5.99 -45.47
CA ALA A 38 -32.10 -7.22 -46.12
C ALA A 38 -33.12 -8.37 -46.03
N VAL A 39 -33.87 -8.46 -44.93
CA VAL A 39 -34.94 -9.44 -44.73
C VAL A 39 -36.09 -9.21 -45.72
N HIS A 40 -36.49 -7.96 -45.97
CA HIS A 40 -37.56 -7.65 -46.94
C HIS A 40 -37.23 -8.10 -48.37
N HIS A 41 -35.95 -8.09 -48.75
CA HIS A 41 -35.49 -8.53 -50.06
C HIS A 41 -35.13 -10.02 -50.13
N SER A 42 -35.27 -10.77 -49.03
CA SER A 42 -34.91 -12.19 -48.98
C SER A 42 -35.85 -13.08 -49.80
N LYS A 43 -35.28 -13.97 -50.62
CA LYS A 43 -36.04 -14.89 -51.50
C LYS A 43 -36.25 -16.29 -50.90
N SER A 44 -35.59 -16.63 -49.80
CA SER A 44 -35.59 -17.96 -49.17
C SER A 44 -35.69 -17.86 -47.64
N TYR A 45 -36.21 -18.90 -46.96
CA TYR A 45 -36.40 -18.95 -45.49
C TYR A 45 -37.30 -17.81 -44.93
N LYS A 46 -38.44 -17.54 -45.60
CA LYS A 46 -39.33 -16.41 -45.25
C LYS A 46 -39.89 -16.49 -43.83
N LEU A 47 -40.18 -17.68 -43.31
CA LEU A 47 -40.72 -17.85 -41.96
C LEU A 47 -39.67 -17.46 -40.91
N GLU A 48 -38.45 -17.97 -41.06
CA GLU A 48 -37.32 -17.68 -40.19
C GLU A 48 -36.91 -16.21 -40.28
N CYS A 49 -36.91 -15.61 -41.47
CA CYS A 49 -36.63 -14.19 -41.65
C CYS A 49 -37.70 -13.29 -40.99
N ASN A 50 -38.98 -13.69 -41.04
CA ASN A 50 -40.05 -12.97 -40.34
C ASN A 50 -39.93 -13.09 -38.81
N GLN A 51 -39.53 -14.25 -38.29
CA GLN A 51 -39.27 -14.43 -36.87
C GLN A 51 -38.07 -13.59 -36.42
N LEU A 52 -37.00 -13.57 -37.22
CA LEU A 52 -35.83 -12.71 -36.99
C LEU A 52 -36.23 -11.24 -36.90
N ALA A 53 -37.03 -10.75 -37.85
CA ALA A 53 -37.49 -9.35 -37.85
C ALA A 53 -38.22 -8.98 -36.55
N LYS A 54 -39.07 -9.88 -36.02
CA LYS A 54 -39.78 -9.68 -34.75
C LYS A 54 -38.83 -9.59 -33.55
N GLN A 55 -37.86 -10.50 -33.44
CA GLN A 55 -36.86 -10.45 -32.36
C GLN A 55 -36.00 -9.18 -32.43
N LEU A 56 -35.59 -8.77 -33.64
CA LEU A 56 -34.82 -7.55 -33.84
C LEU A 56 -35.61 -6.29 -33.52
N HIS A 57 -36.91 -6.25 -33.81
CA HIS A 57 -37.78 -5.15 -33.39
C HIS A 57 -37.86 -5.05 -31.86
N HIS A 58 -37.99 -6.20 -31.17
CA HIS A 58 -37.96 -6.22 -29.70
C HIS A 58 -36.62 -5.73 -29.15
N LEU A 59 -35.51 -6.20 -29.72
CA LEU A 59 -34.16 -5.78 -29.32
C LEU A 59 -33.93 -4.28 -29.54
N SER A 60 -34.34 -3.75 -30.70
CA SER A 60 -34.24 -2.32 -31.02
C SER A 60 -34.98 -1.45 -30.00
N HIS A 61 -36.23 -1.82 -29.68
CA HIS A 61 -37.03 -1.12 -28.67
C HIS A 61 -36.40 -1.14 -27.26
N ILE A 62 -35.71 -2.22 -26.89
CA ILE A 62 -35.03 -2.29 -25.58
C ILE A 62 -33.76 -1.44 -25.60
N ILE A 63 -32.97 -1.51 -26.68
CA ILE A 63 -31.72 -0.76 -26.84
C ILE A 63 -31.97 0.75 -26.86
N SER A 64 -33.06 1.22 -27.48
CA SER A 64 -33.35 2.66 -27.59
C SER A 64 -33.48 3.34 -26.22
N ARG A 65 -33.83 2.61 -25.15
CA ARG A 65 -33.87 3.14 -23.77
C ARG A 65 -32.51 3.64 -23.26
N PHE A 66 -31.41 3.23 -23.88
CA PHE A 66 -30.06 3.66 -23.51
C PHE A 66 -29.57 4.89 -24.30
N ASN A 67 -30.31 5.34 -25.31
CA ASN A 67 -29.87 6.43 -26.19
C ASN A 67 -30.16 7.83 -25.61
N ASP A 68 -31.10 7.92 -24.65
CA ASP A 68 -31.55 9.20 -24.08
C ASP A 68 -30.65 9.73 -22.94
N SER A 69 -29.74 8.91 -22.41
CA SER A 69 -28.83 9.32 -21.34
C SER A 69 -27.50 8.56 -21.36
N THR A 70 -26.39 9.28 -21.22
CA THR A 70 -25.05 8.68 -21.13
C THR A 70 -24.93 7.88 -19.83
N PRO A 71 -24.59 6.58 -19.89
CA PRO A 71 -24.51 5.75 -18.68
C PRO A 71 -23.34 6.22 -17.80
N LEU A 72 -23.59 6.43 -16.50
CA LEU A 72 -22.55 6.77 -15.53
C LEU A 72 -21.54 5.63 -15.28
N TYR A 73 -21.88 4.40 -15.72
CA TYR A 73 -21.09 3.20 -15.57
C TYR A 73 -21.03 2.42 -16.90
N GLU A 74 -19.95 2.60 -17.65
CA GLU A 74 -19.80 2.09 -19.03
C GLU A 74 -19.33 0.63 -19.20
N PRO A 75 -18.48 0.03 -18.34
CA PRO A 75 -17.89 -1.28 -18.60
C PRO A 75 -18.87 -2.42 -18.99
N PRO A 76 -19.95 -2.71 -18.22
CA PRO A 76 -20.92 -3.72 -18.63
C PRO A 76 -21.69 -3.34 -19.89
N VAL A 77 -21.96 -2.04 -20.08
CA VAL A 77 -22.65 -1.51 -21.28
C VAL A 77 -21.80 -1.82 -22.51
N ARG A 78 -20.51 -1.48 -22.48
CA ARG A 78 -19.58 -1.72 -23.59
C ARG A 78 -19.49 -3.19 -23.94
N ARG A 79 -19.26 -4.07 -22.97
CA ARG A 79 -19.13 -5.52 -23.24
C ARG A 79 -20.40 -6.12 -23.83
N ILE A 80 -21.56 -5.78 -23.27
CA ILE A 80 -22.85 -6.29 -23.76
C ILE A 80 -23.13 -5.77 -25.18
N PHE A 81 -22.93 -4.48 -25.43
CA PHE A 81 -23.19 -3.90 -26.75
C PHE A 81 -22.23 -4.38 -27.82
N ILE A 82 -20.95 -4.60 -27.51
CA ILE A 82 -20.00 -5.22 -28.45
C ILE A 82 -20.45 -6.62 -28.84
N ASN A 83 -20.86 -7.46 -27.87
CA ASN A 83 -21.40 -8.79 -28.16
C ASN A 83 -22.68 -8.73 -29.02
N ILE A 84 -23.55 -7.74 -28.78
CA ILE A 84 -24.74 -7.51 -29.62
C ILE A 84 -24.33 -7.16 -31.06
N ILE A 85 -23.37 -6.25 -31.24
CA ILE A 85 -22.86 -5.85 -32.55
C ILE A 85 -22.32 -7.08 -33.30
N GLU A 86 -21.54 -7.94 -32.64
CA GLU A 86 -21.03 -9.17 -33.23
C GLU A 86 -22.16 -10.12 -33.66
N ASN A 87 -23.15 -10.33 -32.80
CA ASN A 87 -24.29 -11.20 -33.09
C ASN A 87 -25.17 -10.64 -34.23
N LEU A 88 -25.37 -9.33 -34.29
CA LEU A 88 -26.08 -8.66 -35.39
C LEU A 88 -25.30 -8.74 -36.71
N ASN A 89 -23.98 -8.62 -36.70
CA ASN A 89 -23.16 -8.81 -37.89
C ASN A 89 -23.23 -10.25 -38.42
N ARG A 90 -23.28 -11.26 -37.52
CA ARG A 90 -23.54 -12.66 -37.89
C ARG A 90 -24.93 -12.81 -38.51
N ALA A 91 -25.95 -12.17 -37.94
CA ALA A 91 -27.30 -12.13 -38.48
C ALA A 91 -27.34 -11.55 -39.90
N LEU A 92 -26.72 -10.38 -40.10
CA LEU A 92 -26.64 -9.70 -41.39
C LEU A 92 -25.93 -10.54 -42.44
N THR A 93 -24.83 -11.21 -42.05
CA THR A 93 -24.09 -12.11 -42.93
C THR A 93 -24.94 -13.31 -43.36
N LEU A 94 -25.69 -13.91 -42.43
CA LEU A 94 -26.60 -15.02 -42.74
C LEU A 94 -27.71 -14.58 -43.70
N ILE A 95 -28.34 -13.43 -43.45
CA ILE A 95 -29.43 -12.91 -44.31
C ILE A 95 -28.93 -12.53 -45.70
N ARG A 96 -27.72 -11.95 -45.83
CA ARG A 96 -27.10 -11.70 -47.15
C ARG A 96 -26.91 -12.98 -47.95
N LYS A 97 -26.56 -14.10 -47.30
CA LYS A 97 -26.47 -15.42 -47.96
C LYS A 97 -27.84 -15.91 -48.44
N CYS A 98 -28.94 -15.54 -47.78
CA CYS A 98 -30.31 -15.87 -48.22
C CYS A 98 -30.77 -15.06 -49.45
N HIS A 99 -30.09 -13.96 -49.79
CA HIS A 99 -30.38 -13.12 -50.96
C HIS A 99 -29.68 -13.62 -52.24
N HIS A 100 -28.42 -14.07 -52.14
CA HIS A 100 -27.60 -14.50 -53.27
C HIS A 100 -27.91 -15.94 -53.74
N ARG A 101 -29.13 -16.19 -54.22
CA ARG A 101 -29.42 -17.36 -55.08
C ARG A 101 -29.39 -16.94 -56.55
N GLY A 102 -28.19 -16.61 -57.02
CA GLY A 102 -27.81 -16.62 -58.44
C GLY A 102 -27.02 -17.89 -58.74
N ILE A 103 -27.18 -18.45 -59.95
CA ILE A 103 -26.93 -19.83 -60.38
C ILE A 103 -25.48 -20.38 -60.16
N ILE A 104 -24.49 -19.59 -59.72
CA ILE A 104 -23.06 -19.95 -59.82
C ILE A 104 -22.38 -20.38 -58.48
N LEU A 105 -23.05 -20.35 -57.32
CA LEU A 105 -22.41 -20.67 -56.01
C LEU A 105 -23.02 -21.88 -55.27
N TYR A 106 -23.48 -22.90 -55.98
CA TYR A 106 -24.00 -24.14 -55.37
C TYR A 106 -22.98 -24.91 -54.50
N LEU A 107 -21.69 -24.57 -54.58
CA LEU A 107 -20.61 -25.32 -53.93
C LEU A 107 -20.05 -24.72 -52.63
N PHE A 108 -20.43 -23.51 -52.19
CA PHE A 108 -19.69 -22.84 -51.10
C PHE A 108 -20.47 -22.22 -49.92
N SER A 109 -21.80 -22.36 -49.80
CA SER A 109 -22.48 -21.95 -48.55
C SER A 109 -23.93 -22.46 -48.45
N ILE A 110 -24.12 -23.68 -47.94
CA ILE A 110 -25.46 -24.19 -47.61
C ILE A 110 -25.89 -23.57 -46.27
N VAL A 111 -26.74 -22.54 -46.32
CA VAL A 111 -27.48 -22.07 -45.14
C VAL A 111 -28.52 -23.14 -44.79
N ASN A 112 -28.57 -23.58 -43.54
CA ASN A 112 -29.52 -24.59 -43.08
C ASN A 112 -30.37 -24.09 -41.89
N ALA A 113 -31.37 -24.86 -41.48
CA ALA A 113 -32.24 -24.52 -40.34
C ALA A 113 -31.49 -24.44 -39.00
N LEU A 114 -30.36 -25.16 -38.86
CA LEU A 114 -29.51 -25.11 -37.67
C LEU A 114 -28.81 -23.76 -37.53
N ASP A 115 -28.45 -23.11 -38.64
CA ASP A 115 -27.83 -21.78 -38.64
C ASP A 115 -28.81 -20.72 -38.10
N PHE A 116 -30.08 -20.79 -38.51
CA PHE A 116 -31.14 -19.93 -37.97
C PHE A 116 -31.41 -20.22 -36.49
N ARG A 117 -31.42 -21.50 -36.08
CA ARG A 117 -31.58 -21.86 -34.67
C ARG A 117 -30.47 -21.27 -33.79
N LYS A 118 -29.21 -21.43 -34.19
CA LYS A 118 -28.06 -20.83 -33.49
C LYS A 118 -28.16 -19.31 -33.44
N LEU A 119 -28.61 -18.69 -34.52
CA LEU A 119 -28.81 -17.24 -34.57
C LEU A 119 -29.87 -16.78 -33.57
N PHE A 120 -31.03 -17.45 -33.50
CA PHE A 120 -32.08 -17.12 -32.53
C PHE A 120 -31.59 -17.30 -31.09
N GLU A 121 -30.84 -18.37 -30.80
CA GLU A 121 -30.22 -18.57 -29.48
C GLU A 121 -29.26 -17.41 -29.11
N LEU A 122 -28.45 -16.92 -30.06
CA LEU A 122 -27.56 -15.76 -29.85
C LEU A 122 -28.33 -14.44 -29.62
N LEU A 123 -29.45 -14.24 -30.32
CA LEU A 123 -30.29 -13.06 -30.15
C LEU A 123 -31.08 -13.09 -28.84
N ASP A 124 -31.56 -14.25 -28.41
CA ASP A 124 -32.20 -14.42 -27.12
C ASP A 124 -31.21 -14.17 -25.97
N VAL A 125 -29.97 -14.63 -26.10
CA VAL A 125 -28.86 -14.29 -25.20
C VAL A 125 -28.64 -12.77 -25.14
N SER A 126 -28.57 -12.12 -26.31
CA SER A 126 -28.42 -10.66 -26.42
C SER A 126 -29.56 -9.90 -25.75
N ILE A 127 -30.81 -10.33 -25.96
CA ILE A 127 -32.01 -9.74 -25.33
C ILE A 127 -31.95 -9.90 -23.80
N HIS A 128 -31.53 -11.07 -23.30
CA HIS A 128 -31.38 -11.31 -21.86
C HIS A 128 -30.32 -10.41 -21.24
N ASP A 129 -29.18 -10.22 -21.91
CA ASP A 129 -28.10 -9.35 -21.45
C ASP A 129 -28.54 -7.89 -21.35
N VAL A 130 -29.25 -7.36 -22.37
CA VAL A 130 -29.77 -5.98 -22.31
C VAL A 130 -30.84 -5.83 -21.23
N LYS A 131 -31.73 -6.82 -21.06
CA LYS A 131 -32.72 -6.81 -19.96
C LYS A 131 -32.05 -6.79 -18.60
N TRP A 132 -30.96 -7.52 -18.43
CA TRP A 132 -30.16 -7.48 -17.21
C TRP A 132 -29.52 -6.11 -16.98
N LEU A 133 -28.96 -5.50 -18.04
CA LEU A 133 -28.38 -4.16 -17.98
C LEU A 133 -29.43 -3.12 -17.53
N ILE A 134 -30.65 -3.17 -18.10
CA ILE A 134 -31.77 -2.31 -17.68
C ILE A 134 -32.06 -2.49 -16.20
N ARG A 135 -32.11 -3.74 -15.72
CA ARG A 135 -32.36 -4.00 -14.28
C ARG A 135 -31.32 -3.35 -13.40
N ILE A 136 -30.04 -3.35 -13.78
CA ILE A 136 -28.98 -2.68 -13.01
C ILE A 136 -29.21 -1.17 -12.91
N PHE A 137 -29.57 -0.52 -14.01
CA PHE A 137 -29.77 0.93 -14.01
C PHE A 137 -31.11 1.33 -13.38
N ASP A 138 -32.15 0.52 -13.53
CA ASP A 138 -33.45 0.70 -12.88
C ASP A 138 -33.41 0.31 -11.38
N ALA A 139 -32.44 -0.51 -10.96
CA ALA A 139 -32.24 -0.97 -9.58
C ALA A 139 -31.86 0.15 -8.59
N ALA A 140 -31.71 1.39 -9.07
CA ALA A 140 -31.81 2.58 -8.21
C ALA A 140 -33.06 2.54 -7.29
N ASN A 141 -34.08 1.72 -7.60
CA ASN A 141 -35.25 1.47 -6.76
C ASN A 141 -35.29 0.12 -6.02
N GLY A 142 -34.43 -0.86 -6.34
CA GLY A 142 -34.62 -2.27 -5.95
C GLY A 142 -33.42 -3.01 -5.34
N GLY A 143 -32.27 -2.37 -5.12
CA GLY A 143 -31.11 -3.00 -4.46
C GLY A 143 -30.16 -3.76 -5.41
N ILE A 144 -29.26 -4.58 -4.87
CA ILE A 144 -28.24 -5.31 -5.66
C ILE A 144 -28.91 -6.38 -6.54
N VAL A 145 -28.57 -6.37 -7.83
CA VAL A 145 -29.09 -7.33 -8.80
C VAL A 145 -28.21 -8.58 -8.79
N PHE A 146 -28.70 -9.65 -8.13
CA PHE A 146 -27.98 -10.93 -8.05
C PHE A 146 -28.16 -11.85 -9.27
N SER A 147 -29.07 -11.52 -10.20
CA SER A 147 -29.26 -12.31 -11.41
C SER A 147 -28.03 -12.25 -12.32
N LEU A 148 -27.78 -13.31 -13.11
CA LEU A 148 -26.64 -13.39 -14.02
C LEU A 148 -27.05 -13.02 -15.46
N PRO A 149 -26.33 -12.12 -16.13
CA PRO A 149 -26.45 -11.98 -17.58
C PRO A 149 -25.79 -13.19 -18.25
N ALA A 150 -26.24 -13.53 -19.44
CA ALA A 150 -25.75 -14.68 -20.18
C ALA A 150 -24.29 -14.50 -20.62
N ILE A 151 -23.84 -13.27 -20.88
CA ILE A 151 -22.45 -12.95 -21.25
C ILE A 151 -21.42 -13.36 -20.18
N VAL A 152 -21.78 -13.31 -18.90
CA VAL A 152 -20.90 -13.75 -17.79
C VAL A 152 -21.54 -14.89 -16.98
N ARG A 153 -22.23 -15.80 -17.66
CA ARG A 153 -22.88 -16.97 -17.03
C ARG A 153 -21.92 -17.80 -16.17
N ASN A 154 -20.63 -17.81 -16.52
CA ASN A 154 -19.59 -18.57 -15.83
C ASN A 154 -18.77 -17.72 -14.83
N ASP A 155 -19.04 -16.43 -14.70
CA ASP A 155 -18.35 -15.53 -13.79
C ASP A 155 -19.35 -14.73 -12.93
N MET A 156 -19.83 -15.39 -11.88
CA MET A 156 -20.78 -14.82 -10.94
C MET A 156 -20.22 -13.58 -10.22
N CYS A 157 -18.93 -13.59 -9.89
CA CYS A 157 -18.28 -12.49 -9.18
C CYS A 157 -18.27 -11.22 -10.02
N LEU A 158 -17.94 -11.33 -11.32
CA LEU A 158 -17.97 -10.18 -12.22
C LEU A 158 -19.36 -9.54 -12.33
N ALA A 159 -20.42 -10.35 -12.44
CA ALA A 159 -21.79 -9.83 -12.48
C ALA A 159 -22.17 -9.06 -11.20
N TRP A 160 -21.76 -9.55 -10.03
CA TRP A 160 -22.00 -8.88 -8.75
C TRP A 160 -21.17 -7.61 -8.60
N ILE A 161 -19.91 -7.62 -9.03
CA ILE A 161 -19.04 -6.44 -9.06
C ILE A 161 -19.68 -5.35 -9.92
N TRP A 162 -20.15 -5.70 -11.13
CA TRP A 162 -20.87 -4.78 -12.01
C TRP A 162 -22.11 -4.19 -11.36
N SER A 163 -22.96 -5.02 -10.73
CA SER A 163 -24.14 -4.51 -10.04
C SER A 163 -23.79 -3.59 -8.88
N CYS A 164 -22.74 -3.91 -8.11
CA CYS A 164 -22.34 -3.07 -6.97
C CYS A 164 -21.76 -1.74 -7.44
N ILE A 165 -20.86 -1.74 -8.42
CA ILE A 165 -20.26 -0.50 -8.95
C ILE A 165 -21.36 0.41 -9.52
N ALA A 166 -22.31 -0.14 -10.29
CA ALA A 166 -23.43 0.64 -10.79
C ALA A 166 -24.25 1.31 -9.66
N LEU A 167 -24.47 0.61 -8.55
CA LEU A 167 -25.19 1.17 -7.40
C LEU A 167 -24.44 2.30 -6.69
N LEU A 168 -23.11 2.33 -6.76
CA LEU A 168 -22.31 3.44 -6.23
C LEU A 168 -22.59 4.76 -6.96
N HIS A 169 -23.04 4.70 -8.22
CA HIS A 169 -23.41 5.88 -9.00
C HIS A 169 -24.83 6.41 -8.72
N THR A 170 -25.63 5.70 -7.92
CA THR A 170 -27.01 6.12 -7.59
C THR A 170 -27.03 7.36 -6.69
N ARG A 171 -28.22 7.96 -6.47
CA ARG A 171 -28.39 9.05 -5.49
C ARG A 171 -28.68 8.57 -4.07
N LYS A 172 -29.11 7.32 -3.89
CA LYS A 172 -29.55 6.79 -2.59
C LYS A 172 -28.35 6.32 -1.77
N LEU A 173 -28.09 7.00 -0.65
CA LEU A 173 -26.93 6.72 0.21
C LEU A 173 -26.92 5.29 0.76
N SER A 174 -28.09 4.76 1.16
CA SER A 174 -28.19 3.38 1.66
C SER A 174 -27.66 2.35 0.66
N LEU A 175 -28.06 2.47 -0.62
CA LEU A 175 -27.61 1.56 -1.67
C LEU A 175 -26.12 1.68 -1.95
N LYS A 176 -25.54 2.89 -1.85
CA LYS A 176 -24.09 3.08 -1.98
C LYS A 176 -23.33 2.38 -0.86
N ILE A 177 -23.81 2.53 0.38
CA ILE A 177 -23.19 1.90 1.55
C ILE A 177 -23.22 0.38 1.41
N ASP A 178 -24.36 -0.20 1.05
CA ASP A 178 -24.51 -1.65 0.89
C ASP A 178 -23.63 -2.17 -0.25
N ALA A 179 -23.60 -1.47 -1.39
CA ALA A 179 -22.72 -1.82 -2.50
C ALA A 179 -21.23 -1.77 -2.13
N ALA A 180 -20.79 -0.73 -1.43
CA ALA A 180 -19.40 -0.62 -0.97
C ALA A 180 -19.02 -1.72 0.03
N LYS A 181 -19.93 -2.09 0.94
CA LYS A 181 -19.73 -3.22 1.88
C LYS A 181 -19.61 -4.55 1.13
N VAL A 182 -20.45 -4.79 0.14
CA VAL A 182 -20.38 -6.03 -0.67
C VAL A 182 -19.09 -6.08 -1.48
N LEU A 183 -18.67 -4.98 -2.10
CA LEU A 183 -17.37 -4.90 -2.79
C LEU A 183 -16.20 -5.16 -1.84
N SER A 184 -16.27 -4.62 -0.62
CA SER A 184 -15.28 -4.88 0.42
C SER A 184 -15.19 -6.36 0.76
N THR A 185 -16.33 -7.05 0.94
CA THR A 185 -16.35 -8.49 1.22
C THR A 185 -15.77 -9.29 0.04
N LEU A 186 -16.20 -8.99 -1.19
CA LEU A 186 -15.68 -9.65 -2.39
C LEU A 186 -14.17 -9.45 -2.55
N ALA A 187 -13.65 -8.27 -2.22
CA ALA A 187 -12.22 -7.98 -2.23
C ALA A 187 -11.44 -8.83 -1.20
N CYS A 188 -12.02 -9.11 -0.02
CA CYS A 188 -11.40 -9.97 0.98
C CYS A 188 -11.34 -11.44 0.56
N ASP A 189 -12.30 -11.91 -0.26
CA ASP A 189 -12.41 -13.32 -0.63
C ASP A 189 -11.23 -13.81 -1.49
N THR A 190 -10.87 -13.06 -2.55
CA THR A 190 -9.80 -13.48 -3.46
C THR A 190 -9.04 -12.28 -4.05
N ASP A 191 -7.76 -12.47 -4.38
CA ASP A 191 -6.98 -11.43 -5.07
C ASP A 191 -7.52 -11.13 -6.48
N ARG A 192 -8.07 -12.14 -7.16
CA ARG A 192 -8.76 -12.00 -8.45
C ARG A 192 -9.87 -10.96 -8.36
N ASN A 193 -10.70 -11.00 -7.30
CA ASN A 193 -11.78 -10.03 -7.15
C ASN A 193 -11.28 -8.60 -7.00
N LYS A 194 -10.16 -8.38 -6.29
CA LYS A 194 -9.55 -7.04 -6.18
C LYS A 194 -9.12 -6.51 -7.55
N ILE A 195 -8.50 -7.37 -8.37
CA ILE A 195 -8.09 -7.03 -9.74
C ILE A 195 -9.31 -6.64 -10.55
N VAL A 196 -10.35 -7.50 -10.57
CA VAL A 196 -11.58 -7.22 -11.31
C VAL A 196 -12.25 -5.94 -10.84
N ILE A 197 -12.36 -5.68 -9.53
CA ILE A 197 -12.95 -4.43 -9.02
C ILE A 197 -12.20 -3.19 -9.56
N VAL A 198 -10.86 -3.25 -9.65
CA VAL A 198 -10.04 -2.16 -10.18
C VAL A 198 -10.21 -2.01 -11.68
N GLU A 199 -10.13 -3.10 -12.43
CA GLU A 199 -10.29 -3.13 -13.89
C GLU A 199 -11.68 -2.67 -14.34
N GLU A 200 -12.71 -3.01 -13.54
CA GLU A 200 -14.09 -2.58 -13.77
C GLU A 200 -14.38 -1.15 -13.27
N GLY A 201 -13.36 -0.37 -12.88
CA GLY A 201 -13.51 1.05 -12.55
C GLY A 201 -14.08 1.32 -11.15
N GLY A 202 -13.97 0.41 -10.19
CA GLY A 202 -14.54 0.55 -8.85
C GLY A 202 -13.86 1.61 -7.97
N ILE A 203 -12.61 2.00 -8.25
CA ILE A 203 -11.84 2.93 -7.41
C ILE A 203 -12.46 4.34 -7.39
N SER A 204 -12.76 4.89 -8.56
CA SER A 204 -13.29 6.26 -8.70
C SER A 204 -14.59 6.50 -7.91
N PRO A 205 -15.64 5.64 -8.03
CA PRO A 205 -16.86 5.82 -7.25
C PRO A 205 -16.66 5.58 -5.75
N LEU A 206 -15.74 4.69 -5.33
CA LEU A 206 -15.41 4.50 -3.92
C LEU A 206 -14.71 5.73 -3.32
N LEU A 207 -13.78 6.36 -4.05
CA LEU A 207 -13.17 7.63 -3.66
C LEU A 207 -14.20 8.77 -3.59
N LYS A 208 -15.23 8.75 -4.44
CA LYS A 208 -16.31 9.72 -4.40
C LYS A 208 -17.15 9.61 -3.11
N LEU A 209 -17.29 8.42 -2.54
CA LEU A 209 -17.95 8.23 -1.24
C LEU A 209 -17.24 8.98 -0.10
N LEU A 210 -15.91 9.09 -0.17
CA LEU A 210 -15.11 9.82 0.82
C LEU A 210 -15.31 11.34 0.80
N LYS A 211 -15.84 11.87 -0.31
CA LYS A 211 -16.17 13.30 -0.45
C LYS A 211 -17.56 13.65 0.11
N ASP A 212 -18.35 12.66 0.53
CA ASP A 212 -19.71 12.87 1.01
C ASP A 212 -19.68 13.29 2.49
N GLU A 213 -19.49 14.60 2.75
CA GLU A 213 -19.39 15.17 4.10
C GLU A 213 -20.67 15.02 4.94
N LEU A 214 -21.79 14.64 4.32
CA LEU A 214 -23.09 14.52 4.99
C LEU A 214 -23.30 13.17 5.68
N SER A 215 -22.53 12.13 5.33
CA SER A 215 -22.71 10.78 5.87
C SER A 215 -21.38 10.12 6.24
N PRO A 216 -21.03 10.06 7.55
CA PRO A 216 -19.84 9.35 8.00
C PRO A 216 -19.86 7.87 7.63
N GLU A 217 -21.02 7.22 7.63
CA GLU A 217 -21.17 5.81 7.24
C GLU A 217 -20.80 5.58 5.77
N THR A 218 -21.15 6.54 4.89
CA THR A 218 -20.80 6.51 3.47
C THR A 218 -19.28 6.62 3.29
N GLN A 219 -18.64 7.54 4.02
CA GLN A 219 -17.18 7.69 3.99
C GLN A 219 -16.48 6.44 4.53
N ILE A 220 -16.95 5.89 5.65
CA ILE A 220 -16.39 4.65 6.25
C ILE A 220 -16.48 3.49 5.26
N ALA A 221 -17.63 3.26 4.64
CA ALA A 221 -17.79 2.16 3.68
C ALA A 221 -16.85 2.28 2.49
N GLY A 222 -16.66 3.50 1.95
CA GLY A 222 -15.70 3.77 0.88
C GLY A 222 -14.24 3.53 1.31
N ALA A 223 -13.85 4.01 2.50
CA ALA A 223 -12.49 3.85 3.03
C ALA A 223 -12.15 2.37 3.26
N VAL A 224 -13.06 1.62 3.88
CA VAL A 224 -12.88 0.19 4.18
C VAL A 224 -12.78 -0.64 2.89
N ALA A 225 -13.63 -0.37 1.90
CA ALA A 225 -13.56 -1.06 0.61
C ALA A 225 -12.21 -0.81 -0.08
N LEU A 226 -11.75 0.45 -0.15
CA LEU A 226 -10.45 0.78 -0.73
C LEU A 226 -9.29 0.15 0.05
N PHE A 227 -9.36 0.11 1.38
CA PHE A 227 -8.34 -0.54 2.21
C PHE A 227 -8.21 -2.03 1.90
N ASN A 228 -9.33 -2.72 1.68
CA ASN A 228 -9.34 -4.15 1.34
C ASN A 228 -8.95 -4.44 -0.11
N ILE A 229 -9.18 -3.49 -1.02
CA ILE A 229 -8.73 -3.58 -2.42
C ILE A 229 -7.21 -3.36 -2.52
N VAL A 230 -6.63 -2.43 -1.77
CA VAL A 230 -5.20 -2.11 -1.88
C VAL A 230 -4.35 -3.07 -1.05
N ASN A 231 -3.63 -3.96 -1.73
CA ASN A 231 -2.64 -4.88 -1.14
C ASN A 231 -1.34 -5.02 -1.96
N ASP A 232 -1.16 -4.20 -2.99
CA ASP A 232 0.10 -4.09 -3.73
C ASP A 232 0.29 -2.69 -4.31
N GLN A 233 1.45 -2.49 -4.95
CA GLN A 233 1.82 -1.22 -5.56
C GLN A 233 0.92 -0.86 -6.75
N THR A 234 0.50 -1.83 -7.56
CA THR A 234 -0.34 -1.58 -8.76
C THR A 234 -1.69 -0.99 -8.36
N ARG A 235 -2.36 -1.56 -7.36
CA ARG A 235 -3.67 -1.10 -6.88
C ARG A 235 -3.56 0.21 -6.10
N ALA A 236 -2.48 0.40 -5.35
CA ALA A 236 -2.17 1.71 -4.78
C ALA A 236 -2.02 2.78 -5.88
N ARG A 237 -1.31 2.46 -6.98
CA ARG A 237 -1.17 3.37 -8.13
C ARG A 237 -2.51 3.66 -8.79
N SER A 238 -3.43 2.70 -8.89
CA SER A 238 -4.79 2.97 -9.37
C SER A 238 -5.53 3.99 -8.52
N VAL A 239 -5.39 3.93 -7.19
CA VAL A 239 -5.93 4.95 -6.27
C VAL A 239 -5.25 6.31 -6.48
N LEU A 240 -3.94 6.33 -6.74
CA LEU A 240 -3.20 7.56 -7.02
C LEU A 240 -3.70 8.25 -8.31
N ASN A 241 -3.89 7.47 -9.37
CA ASN A 241 -4.34 7.93 -10.69
C ASN A 241 -5.75 8.54 -10.63
N GLU A 242 -6.61 8.02 -9.74
CA GLU A 242 -7.95 8.56 -9.46
C GLU A 242 -7.95 9.74 -8.47
N HIS A 243 -6.82 10.44 -8.33
CA HIS A 243 -6.64 11.59 -7.43
C HIS A 243 -6.85 11.25 -5.94
N GLY A 244 -6.46 10.05 -5.51
CA GLY A 244 -6.66 9.61 -4.12
C GLY A 244 -5.99 10.50 -3.07
N VAL A 245 -4.80 11.04 -3.33
CA VAL A 245 -4.04 11.88 -2.37
C VAL A 245 -4.84 13.07 -1.82
N PRO A 246 -5.35 14.01 -2.65
CA PRO A 246 -6.13 15.14 -2.14
C PRO A 246 -7.43 14.71 -1.44
N ILE A 247 -8.07 13.64 -1.90
CA ILE A 247 -9.34 13.13 -1.33
C ILE A 247 -9.11 12.60 0.09
N LEU A 248 -8.10 11.75 0.26
CA LEU A 248 -7.75 11.16 1.55
C LEU A 248 -7.24 12.23 2.53
N ALA A 249 -6.48 13.21 2.05
CA ALA A 249 -6.03 14.34 2.87
C ALA A 249 -7.21 15.19 3.38
N GLN A 250 -8.21 15.46 2.54
CA GLN A 250 -9.41 16.21 2.93
C GLN A 250 -10.26 15.42 3.93
N ALA A 251 -10.51 14.14 3.66
CA ALA A 251 -11.30 13.27 4.53
C ALA A 251 -10.65 13.11 5.92
N LEU A 252 -9.31 13.06 6.01
CA LEU A 252 -8.64 13.05 7.30
C LEU A 252 -8.84 14.37 8.07
N ARG A 253 -8.84 15.51 7.37
CA ARG A 253 -8.88 16.83 8.00
C ARG A 253 -10.27 17.22 8.50
N ASN A 254 -11.32 16.92 7.73
CA ASN A 254 -12.65 17.50 7.93
C ASN A 254 -13.71 16.52 8.45
N SER A 255 -13.38 15.25 8.66
CA SER A 255 -14.38 14.24 9.05
C SER A 255 -14.39 13.90 10.55
N TYR A 256 -15.45 13.22 10.98
CA TYR A 256 -15.61 12.69 12.33
C TYR A 256 -14.51 11.68 12.71
N PRO A 257 -14.20 11.49 14.01
CA PRO A 257 -13.17 10.55 14.46
C PRO A 257 -13.31 9.12 13.91
N SER A 258 -14.54 8.63 13.74
CA SER A 258 -14.81 7.31 13.15
C SER A 258 -14.33 7.19 11.70
N VAL A 259 -14.52 8.24 10.90
CA VAL A 259 -14.01 8.30 9.53
C VAL A 259 -12.50 8.46 9.52
N GLN A 260 -11.96 9.32 10.39
CA GLN A 260 -10.51 9.55 10.48
C GLN A 260 -9.75 8.26 10.81
N ILE A 261 -10.33 7.34 11.61
CA ILE A 261 -9.76 6.01 11.87
C ILE A 261 -9.54 5.25 10.56
N GLU A 262 -10.59 5.11 9.74
CA GLU A 262 -10.52 4.32 8.51
C GLU A 262 -9.69 5.01 7.43
N VAL A 263 -9.75 6.34 7.34
CA VAL A 263 -8.90 7.11 6.42
C VAL A 263 -7.43 7.03 6.83
N ALA A 264 -7.10 7.06 8.13
CA ALA A 264 -5.72 6.87 8.59
C ALA A 264 -5.21 5.45 8.28
N ASN A 265 -6.04 4.41 8.45
CA ASN A 265 -5.72 3.05 8.03
C ASN A 265 -5.44 2.98 6.52
N LEU A 266 -6.30 3.59 5.71
CA LEU A 266 -6.15 3.62 4.26
C LEU A 266 -4.89 4.39 3.84
N ILE A 267 -4.59 5.53 4.47
CA ILE A 267 -3.35 6.29 4.25
C ILE A 267 -2.14 5.40 4.54
N ALA A 268 -2.11 4.73 5.70
CA ALA A 268 -1.03 3.80 6.04
C ALA A 268 -0.87 2.72 4.96
N ARG A 269 -1.96 2.08 4.53
CA ARG A 269 -1.97 1.02 3.53
C ARG A 269 -1.45 1.48 2.16
N VAL A 270 -1.92 2.61 1.64
CA VAL A 270 -1.44 3.10 0.32
C VAL A 270 0.04 3.52 0.39
N THR A 271 0.49 4.06 1.52
CA THR A 271 1.91 4.44 1.71
C THR A 271 2.83 3.25 1.94
N GLU A 272 2.32 2.15 2.50
CA GLU A 272 3.07 0.90 2.66
C GLU A 272 3.45 0.29 1.31
N HIS A 273 2.56 0.42 0.31
CA HIS A 273 2.74 -0.21 -1.00
C HIS A 273 3.28 0.72 -2.08
N ASP A 274 3.17 2.05 -1.95
CA ASP A 274 3.66 2.99 -2.96
C ASP A 274 4.23 4.27 -2.31
N CYS A 275 5.55 4.45 -2.44
CA CYS A 275 6.28 5.58 -1.87
C CYS A 275 5.86 6.94 -2.45
N VAL A 276 5.22 6.98 -3.63
CA VAL A 276 4.74 8.25 -4.22
C VAL A 276 3.63 8.88 -3.37
N PHE A 277 2.85 8.07 -2.65
CA PHE A 277 1.89 8.60 -1.67
C PHE A 277 2.59 9.34 -0.53
N GLN A 278 3.76 8.90 -0.09
CA GLN A 278 4.49 9.58 1.00
C GLN A 278 4.80 11.03 0.63
N GLU A 279 5.27 11.27 -0.60
CA GLU A 279 5.53 12.64 -1.09
C GLU A 279 4.24 13.43 -1.31
N GLY A 280 3.22 12.80 -1.92
CA GLY A 280 1.93 13.43 -2.16
C GLY A 280 1.28 13.92 -0.88
N PHE A 281 1.26 13.09 0.16
CA PHE A 281 0.72 13.43 1.47
C PHE A 281 1.58 14.44 2.22
N GLY A 282 2.91 14.36 2.10
CA GLY A 282 3.83 15.37 2.65
C GLY A 282 3.57 16.77 2.05
N ARG A 283 3.21 16.87 0.76
CA ARG A 283 2.83 18.14 0.12
C ARG A 283 1.43 18.63 0.51
N LYS A 284 0.54 17.73 0.92
CA LYS A 284 -0.85 18.06 1.34
C LYS A 284 -1.00 18.28 2.84
N ASN A 285 0.11 18.45 3.57
CA ASN A 285 0.16 18.70 5.01
C ASN A 285 -0.56 17.63 5.86
N VAL A 286 -0.54 16.37 5.40
CA VAL A 286 -1.15 15.25 6.13
C VAL A 286 -0.38 14.96 7.42
N ILE A 287 0.94 15.13 7.42
CA ILE A 287 1.79 14.94 8.60
C ILE A 287 1.39 15.91 9.72
N GLU A 288 1.23 17.18 9.38
CA GLU A 288 0.81 18.26 10.28
C GLU A 288 -0.59 17.99 10.82
N THR A 289 -1.50 17.52 9.97
CA THR A 289 -2.87 17.13 10.36
C THR A 289 -2.84 15.97 11.35
N ILE A 290 -2.05 14.92 11.09
CA ILE A 290 -1.89 13.77 12.00
C ILE A 290 -1.29 14.22 13.34
N VAL A 291 -0.20 15.01 13.32
CA VAL A 291 0.45 15.51 14.54
C VAL A 291 -0.50 16.40 15.35
N MET A 292 -1.35 17.19 14.69
CA MET A 292 -2.39 17.98 15.35
C MET A 292 -3.43 17.08 16.03
N ILE A 293 -3.98 16.07 15.34
CA ILE A 293 -4.94 15.10 15.90
C ILE A 293 -4.33 14.42 17.14
N LEU A 294 -3.10 13.93 17.03
CA LEU A 294 -2.38 13.29 18.14
C LEU A 294 -2.13 14.27 19.30
N SER A 295 -1.77 15.52 19.01
CA SER A 295 -1.52 16.53 20.04
C SER A 295 -2.78 16.92 20.80
N MET A 296 -3.92 17.06 20.11
CA MET A 296 -5.21 17.34 20.76
C MET A 296 -5.63 16.19 21.67
N LYS A 297 -5.45 14.93 21.23
CA LYS A 297 -5.68 13.76 22.08
C LYS A 297 -4.81 13.77 23.33
N VAL A 298 -3.52 14.07 23.17
CA VAL A 298 -2.54 14.12 24.28
C VAL A 298 -2.88 15.21 25.32
N LEU A 299 -3.76 16.15 24.99
CA LEU A 299 -4.23 17.23 25.86
C LEU A 299 -5.61 16.95 26.48
N ASN A 300 -6.48 16.17 25.84
CA ASN A 300 -7.85 15.92 26.31
C ASN A 300 -7.99 14.48 26.84
N ASP A 301 -7.83 14.30 28.15
CA ASP A 301 -7.88 13.00 28.85
C ASP A 301 -9.32 12.46 29.11
N GLU A 302 -10.35 13.29 28.89
CA GLU A 302 -11.70 13.03 29.41
C GLU A 302 -12.76 13.14 28.28
N CYS A 303 -13.35 11.99 27.91
CA CYS A 303 -14.77 11.77 27.50
C CYS A 303 -14.96 10.58 26.53
N ASP A 304 -13.96 10.18 25.73
CA ASP A 304 -14.14 9.11 24.71
C ASP A 304 -12.91 8.17 24.56
N LYS A 305 -12.50 7.55 25.68
CA LYS A 305 -11.20 6.86 25.82
C LYS A 305 -10.93 5.78 24.77
N ILE A 306 -11.93 5.00 24.35
CA ILE A 306 -11.73 3.87 23.42
C ILE A 306 -11.55 4.36 21.98
N LYS A 307 -12.48 5.17 21.46
CA LYS A 307 -12.41 5.68 20.07
C LYS A 307 -11.15 6.53 19.86
N ASN A 308 -10.80 7.37 20.83
CA ASN A 308 -9.58 8.17 20.77
C ASN A 308 -8.31 7.31 20.87
N LYS A 309 -8.35 6.17 21.56
CA LYS A 309 -7.26 5.18 21.55
C LYS A 309 -7.07 4.56 20.17
N VAL A 310 -8.16 4.11 19.54
CA VAL A 310 -8.12 3.52 18.19
C VAL A 310 -7.64 4.55 17.17
N LEU A 311 -8.21 5.75 17.16
CA LEU A 311 -7.77 6.84 16.26
C LEU A 311 -6.29 7.16 16.44
N GLY A 312 -5.84 7.30 17.69
CA GLY A 312 -4.42 7.55 17.99
C GLY A 312 -3.51 6.45 17.44
N ALA A 313 -3.87 5.18 17.61
CA ALA A 313 -3.08 4.06 17.10
C ALA A 313 -2.98 4.09 15.56
N LYS A 314 -4.09 4.37 14.86
CA LYS A 314 -4.11 4.41 13.39
C LYS A 314 -3.39 5.63 12.83
N CYS A 315 -3.52 6.79 13.47
CA CYS A 315 -2.71 7.98 13.19
C CYS A 315 -1.21 7.73 13.38
N CYS A 316 -0.79 7.05 14.45
CA CYS A 316 0.61 6.67 14.63
C CYS A 316 1.10 5.70 13.54
N GLY A 317 0.27 4.73 13.14
CA GLY A 317 0.58 3.79 12.06
C GLY A 317 0.77 4.50 10.72
N ALA A 318 -0.14 5.41 10.37
CA ALA A 318 -0.03 6.26 9.18
C ALA A 318 1.23 7.14 9.23
N LEU A 319 1.53 7.75 10.39
CA LEU A 319 2.72 8.58 10.56
C LEU A 319 4.02 7.78 10.38
N TRP A 320 4.06 6.55 10.91
CA TRP A 320 5.19 5.64 10.72
C TRP A 320 5.39 5.32 9.23
N MET A 321 4.33 4.91 8.52
CA MET A 321 4.43 4.59 7.09
C MET A 321 4.81 5.81 6.24
N LEU A 322 4.36 7.01 6.62
CA LEU A 322 4.78 8.26 5.97
C LEU A 322 6.26 8.60 6.21
N ALA A 323 6.81 8.25 7.37
CA ALA A 323 8.20 8.51 7.74
C ALA A 323 9.19 7.49 7.16
N ARG A 324 8.74 6.25 6.94
CA ARG A 324 9.58 5.11 6.59
C ARG A 324 10.41 5.37 5.33
N GLY A 325 11.73 5.40 5.49
CA GLY A 325 12.67 5.67 4.41
C GLY A 325 12.58 7.06 3.75
N ASN A 326 11.79 8.00 4.30
CA ASN A 326 11.51 9.28 3.66
C ASN A 326 12.09 10.47 4.46
N VAL A 327 13.22 10.99 3.97
CA VAL A 327 13.95 12.10 4.60
C VAL A 327 13.11 13.38 4.72
N ALA A 328 12.35 13.71 3.69
CA ALA A 328 11.56 14.94 3.64
C ALA A 328 10.38 14.90 4.63
N ASN A 329 9.77 13.74 4.82
CA ASN A 329 8.70 13.55 5.79
C ASN A 329 9.24 13.50 7.22
N CYS A 330 10.36 12.80 7.47
CA CYS A 330 11.04 12.85 8.77
C CYS A 330 11.42 14.29 9.18
N ARG A 331 11.85 15.11 8.23
CA ARG A 331 12.10 16.54 8.47
C ARG A 331 10.83 17.28 8.90
N ARG A 332 9.72 17.14 8.17
CA ARG A 332 8.42 17.74 8.53
C ARG A 332 7.96 17.32 9.93
N ILE A 333 8.08 16.04 10.27
CA ILE A 333 7.71 15.54 11.61
C ILE A 333 8.53 16.22 12.70
N THR A 334 9.83 16.42 12.48
CA THR A 334 10.72 17.03 13.48
C THR A 334 10.59 18.56 13.59
N GLU A 335 10.16 19.24 12.52
CA GLU A 335 9.88 20.68 12.51
C GLU A 335 8.56 21.06 13.19
N THR A 336 7.62 20.11 13.28
CA THR A 336 6.36 20.29 14.02
C THR A 336 6.52 19.97 15.52
N LYS A 337 5.40 19.99 16.27
CA LYS A 337 5.37 19.47 17.64
C LYS A 337 5.48 17.93 17.71
N GLY A 338 5.79 17.27 16.59
CA GLY A 338 5.84 15.82 16.41
C GLY A 338 6.70 15.11 17.47
N LEU A 339 7.97 15.49 17.63
CA LEU A 339 8.87 14.82 18.60
C LEU A 339 8.34 14.88 20.05
N ARG A 340 7.77 16.01 20.46
CA ARG A 340 7.18 16.15 21.81
C ARG A 340 5.94 15.26 21.96
N CYS A 341 5.10 15.22 20.92
CA CYS A 341 3.92 14.36 20.90
C CYS A 341 4.31 12.88 20.97
N LEU A 342 5.29 12.46 20.17
CA LEU A 342 5.79 11.09 20.15
C LEU A 342 6.35 10.67 21.52
N ALA A 343 7.17 11.51 22.15
CA ALA A 343 7.70 11.23 23.49
C ALA A 343 6.59 11.02 24.53
N LYS A 344 5.58 11.90 24.57
CA LYS A 344 4.48 11.80 25.53
C LYS A 344 3.58 10.58 25.28
N ILE A 345 3.43 10.15 24.02
CA ILE A 345 2.71 8.93 23.67
C ILE A 345 3.48 7.68 24.13
N ILE A 346 4.80 7.65 23.93
CA ILE A 346 5.65 6.53 24.39
C ILE A 346 5.58 6.36 25.90
N GLU A 347 5.51 7.47 26.64
CA GLU A 347 5.41 7.50 28.10
C GLU A 347 4.05 6.95 28.60
N LYS A 348 2.95 7.47 28.04
CA LYS A 348 1.60 7.25 28.58
C LYS A 348 0.86 6.02 28.03
N GLU A 349 1.09 5.66 26.76
CA GLU A 349 0.31 4.65 26.06
C GLU A 349 1.07 3.31 26.01
N LYS A 350 0.35 2.20 25.85
CA LYS A 350 0.89 0.84 25.72
C LYS A 350 0.30 0.13 24.49
N GLY A 351 0.97 -0.91 24.00
CA GLY A 351 0.48 -1.73 22.89
C GLY A 351 0.77 -1.12 21.50
N GLU A 352 -0.16 -1.29 20.56
CA GLU A 352 -0.02 -0.87 19.14
C GLU A 352 0.38 0.60 19.00
N MET A 353 -0.24 1.50 19.76
CA MET A 353 0.04 2.94 19.68
C MET A 353 1.46 3.28 20.12
N GLN A 354 1.96 2.64 21.18
CA GLN A 354 3.32 2.82 21.68
C GLN A 354 4.34 2.30 20.67
N MET A 355 4.08 1.11 20.09
CA MET A 355 4.94 0.50 19.08
C MET A 355 5.01 1.36 17.81
N ASN A 356 3.88 1.76 17.23
CA ASN A 356 3.87 2.59 16.01
C ASN A 356 4.58 3.94 16.23
N CYS A 357 4.42 4.51 17.42
CA CYS A 357 5.12 5.74 17.81
C CYS A 357 6.64 5.53 17.92
N LEU A 358 7.08 4.45 18.58
CA LEU A 358 8.49 4.06 18.66
C LEU A 358 9.07 3.83 17.25
N MET A 359 8.36 3.11 16.39
CA MET A 359 8.80 2.86 15.02
C MET A 359 8.95 4.18 14.22
N THR A 360 8.07 5.15 14.42
CA THR A 360 8.24 6.50 13.85
C THR A 360 9.55 7.16 14.32
N VAL A 361 9.87 7.07 15.62
CA VAL A 361 11.13 7.58 16.17
C VAL A 361 12.33 6.82 15.60
N VAL A 362 12.23 5.50 15.45
CA VAL A 362 13.25 4.64 14.85
C VAL A 362 13.53 5.07 13.40
N GLU A 363 12.52 5.40 12.60
CA GLU A 363 12.69 5.94 11.24
C GLU A 363 13.38 7.31 11.25
N ILE A 364 12.96 8.23 12.12
CA ILE A 364 13.57 9.56 12.26
C ILE A 364 15.04 9.46 12.66
N THR A 365 15.36 8.58 13.62
CA THR A 365 16.76 8.34 14.06
C THR A 365 17.58 7.65 12.97
N THR A 366 16.98 6.79 12.15
CA THR A 366 17.63 6.20 10.96
C THR A 366 18.04 7.29 9.98
N VAL A 367 17.14 8.22 9.69
CA VAL A 367 17.46 9.36 8.82
C VAL A 367 18.54 10.26 9.46
N ALA A 368 18.48 10.49 10.77
CA ALA A 368 19.47 11.31 11.49
C ALA A 368 20.88 10.69 11.54
N GLU A 369 21.00 9.36 11.44
CA GLU A 369 22.30 8.68 11.36
C GLU A 369 23.10 9.16 10.14
N TYR A 370 22.46 9.19 8.96
CA TYR A 370 23.11 9.54 7.69
C TYR A 370 22.93 11.01 7.28
N ASN A 371 21.94 11.72 7.82
CA ASN A 371 21.67 13.13 7.49
C ASN A 371 22.08 14.06 8.65
N ALA A 372 23.19 14.77 8.46
CA ALA A 372 23.73 15.68 9.47
C ALA A 372 22.83 16.87 9.79
N ASP A 373 22.05 17.36 8.83
CA ASP A 373 21.16 18.51 9.04
C ASP A 373 20.01 18.14 9.97
N ILE A 374 19.35 17.00 9.71
CA ILE A 374 18.28 16.50 10.58
C ILE A 374 18.83 16.17 11.97
N ARG A 375 20.01 15.56 12.06
CA ARG A 375 20.67 15.31 13.34
C ARG A 375 20.86 16.60 14.15
N ARG A 376 21.41 17.63 13.51
CA ARG A 376 21.67 18.93 14.14
C ARG A 376 20.42 19.75 14.37
N SER A 377 19.34 19.56 13.63
CA SER A 377 18.09 20.32 13.81
C SER A 377 17.17 19.67 14.85
N ALA A 378 16.91 18.37 14.71
CA ALA A 378 15.94 17.62 15.49
C ALA A 378 16.49 17.18 16.86
N PHE A 379 17.75 16.74 16.92
CA PHE A 379 18.38 16.16 18.11
C PHE A 379 19.45 17.07 18.72
N LYS A 380 19.18 18.39 18.78
CA LYS A 380 20.02 19.33 19.52
C LYS A 380 20.08 18.96 21.00
N SER A 381 21.27 18.98 21.59
CA SER A 381 21.51 18.68 23.01
C SER A 381 20.70 19.53 23.98
N ASN A 382 20.32 20.75 23.59
CA ASN A 382 19.52 21.68 24.40
C ASN A 382 18.01 21.58 24.13
N SER A 383 17.57 20.78 23.14
CA SER A 383 16.15 20.67 22.79
C SER A 383 15.38 19.83 23.83
N PRO A 384 14.34 20.38 24.49
CA PRO A 384 13.54 19.61 25.43
C PRO A 384 12.85 18.41 24.77
N ALA A 385 12.46 18.53 23.49
CA ALA A 385 11.81 17.44 22.76
C ALA A 385 12.79 16.30 22.47
N ALA A 386 14.04 16.62 22.10
CA ALA A 386 15.08 15.61 21.89
C ALA A 386 15.43 14.87 23.19
N LYS A 387 15.59 15.61 24.29
CA LYS A 387 15.81 15.02 25.63
C LYS A 387 14.66 14.12 26.05
N ALA A 388 13.42 14.55 25.83
CA ALA A 388 12.24 13.73 26.13
C ALA A 388 12.28 12.40 25.36
N ILE A 389 12.53 12.43 24.04
CA ILE A 389 12.65 11.20 23.24
C ILE A 389 13.76 10.30 23.78
N VAL A 390 14.96 10.83 24.03
CA VAL A 390 16.08 10.05 24.56
C VAL A 390 15.71 9.41 25.91
N ASN A 391 15.12 10.17 26.83
CA ASN A 391 14.72 9.64 28.13
C ASN A 391 13.69 8.51 27.99
N GLN A 392 12.73 8.65 27.08
CA GLN A 392 11.74 7.59 26.81
C GLN A 392 12.38 6.34 26.21
N LEU A 393 13.35 6.50 25.31
CA LEU A 393 14.12 5.36 24.77
C LEU A 393 14.92 4.66 25.88
N LEU A 394 15.61 5.40 26.75
CA LEU A 394 16.36 4.82 27.87
C LEU A 394 15.44 4.10 28.86
N GLY A 395 14.26 4.67 29.15
CA GLY A 395 13.23 4.02 29.98
C GLY A 395 12.77 2.69 29.37
N LEU A 396 12.53 2.64 28.05
CA LEU A 396 12.21 1.39 27.36
C LEU A 396 13.33 0.35 27.42
N ILE A 397 14.59 0.77 27.37
CA ILE A 397 15.74 -0.14 27.47
C ILE A 397 15.79 -0.80 28.85
N ASN A 398 15.55 -0.02 29.90
CA ASN A 398 15.65 -0.51 31.28
C ASN A 398 14.40 -1.30 31.72
N GLU A 399 13.20 -0.75 31.47
CA GLU A 399 11.96 -1.19 32.12
C GLU A 399 11.03 -2.02 31.22
N SER A 400 11.30 -2.14 29.91
CA SER A 400 10.39 -2.86 29.02
C SER A 400 10.56 -4.37 29.06
N ASP A 401 9.45 -5.07 29.30
CA ASP A 401 9.36 -6.54 29.15
C ASP A 401 9.30 -6.98 27.68
N ASN A 402 8.92 -6.08 26.76
CA ASN A 402 8.82 -6.41 25.35
C ASN A 402 10.18 -6.31 24.66
N LEU A 403 10.75 -7.47 24.34
CA LEU A 403 12.06 -7.59 23.69
C LEU A 403 12.15 -6.82 22.38
N LEU A 404 11.08 -6.79 21.57
CA LEU A 404 11.08 -6.05 20.30
C LEU A 404 11.23 -4.55 20.55
N MET A 405 10.46 -3.98 21.51
CA MET A 405 10.58 -2.56 21.84
C MET A 405 11.96 -2.23 22.42
N LYS A 406 12.51 -3.11 23.27
CA LYS A 406 13.85 -2.93 23.83
C LYS A 406 14.91 -2.90 22.72
N ILE A 407 14.88 -3.85 21.78
CA ILE A 407 15.80 -3.90 20.63
C ILE A 407 15.68 -2.63 19.77
N GLU A 408 14.45 -2.21 19.43
CA GLU A 408 14.25 -0.99 18.64
C GLU A 408 14.72 0.28 19.38
N ALA A 409 14.55 0.34 20.70
CA ALA A 409 15.03 1.46 21.50
C ALA A 409 16.56 1.53 21.54
N ILE A 410 17.24 0.39 21.74
CA ILE A 410 18.71 0.28 21.68
C ILE A 410 19.21 0.73 20.31
N ARG A 411 18.55 0.26 19.24
CA ARG A 411 18.88 0.64 17.86
C ARG A 411 18.75 2.14 17.63
N ALA A 412 17.66 2.74 18.09
CA ALA A 412 17.45 4.19 17.98
C ALA A 412 18.52 4.99 18.73
N ILE A 413 18.90 4.56 19.94
CA ILE A 413 19.99 5.19 20.71
C ILE A 413 21.33 5.08 19.97
N GLY A 414 21.67 3.90 19.44
CA GLY A 414 22.89 3.70 18.68
C GLY A 414 22.97 4.58 17.43
N ARG A 415 21.85 4.78 16.72
CA ARG A 415 21.75 5.70 15.57
C ARG A 415 22.00 7.16 15.93
N LEU A 416 21.71 7.53 17.17
CA LEU A 416 21.94 8.87 17.71
C LEU A 416 23.33 9.06 18.30
N ALA A 417 24.23 8.07 18.25
CA ALA A 417 25.55 8.11 18.91
C ALA A 417 26.31 9.45 18.70
N ARG A 418 26.31 9.97 17.47
CA ARG A 418 26.99 11.22 17.08
C ARG A 418 26.29 12.51 17.52
N SER A 419 25.15 12.40 18.21
CA SER A 419 24.34 13.54 18.70
C SER A 419 24.51 13.75 20.20
N PHE A 420 25.07 12.77 20.92
CA PHE A 420 25.25 12.84 22.36
C PHE A 420 26.43 13.74 22.73
N THR A 421 26.32 14.34 23.91
CA THR A 421 27.38 15.17 24.49
C THR A 421 28.12 14.42 25.60
N LEU A 422 29.30 14.88 25.97
CA LEU A 422 30.14 14.32 27.05
C LEU A 422 29.40 14.13 28.39
N LYS A 423 28.35 14.92 28.65
CA LYS A 423 27.58 14.85 29.92
C LYS A 423 26.65 13.64 30.00
N GLN A 424 26.49 12.87 28.93
CA GLN A 424 25.50 11.79 28.82
C GLN A 424 26.15 10.39 28.88
N THR A 425 27.16 10.22 29.73
CA THR A 425 27.87 8.93 29.93
C THR A 425 26.96 7.80 30.41
N HIS A 426 25.87 8.12 31.12
CA HIS A 426 24.86 7.15 31.57
C HIS A 426 24.24 6.33 30.42
N VAL A 427 24.18 6.88 29.20
CA VAL A 427 23.69 6.16 28.01
C VAL A 427 24.59 4.98 27.69
N ILE A 428 25.91 5.17 27.80
CA ILE A 428 26.91 4.13 27.57
C ILE A 428 26.81 3.05 28.64
N ILE A 429 26.72 3.46 29.91
CA ILE A 429 26.64 2.54 31.05
C ILE A 429 25.41 1.63 30.89
N LEU A 430 24.24 2.21 30.59
CA LEU A 430 23.02 1.43 30.38
C LEU A 430 23.17 0.41 29.24
N LEU A 431 23.82 0.78 28.13
CA LEU A 431 24.08 -0.14 27.02
C LEU A 431 25.08 -1.25 27.39
N VAL A 432 26.08 -0.96 28.22
CA VAL A 432 27.03 -1.96 28.73
C VAL A 432 26.31 -2.96 29.63
N GLU A 433 25.38 -2.52 30.47
CA GLU A 433 24.53 -3.42 31.29
C GLU A 433 23.70 -4.37 30.42
N GLN A 434 23.20 -3.90 29.27
CA GLN A 434 22.45 -4.74 28.33
C GLN A 434 23.30 -5.79 27.60
N LEU A 435 24.64 -5.73 27.65
CA LEU A 435 25.51 -6.78 27.09
C LEU A 435 25.33 -8.13 27.81
N CYS A 436 24.99 -8.08 29.10
CA CYS A 436 24.75 -9.26 29.94
C CYS A 436 23.32 -9.80 29.86
N HIS A 437 22.49 -9.25 28.98
CA HIS A 437 21.07 -9.61 28.91
C HIS A 437 20.88 -11.07 28.46
N MET A 438 19.92 -11.77 29.07
CA MET A 438 19.64 -13.20 28.79
C MET A 438 19.30 -13.47 27.32
N ASN A 439 18.67 -12.50 26.66
CA ASN A 439 18.36 -12.58 25.24
C ASN A 439 19.55 -12.09 24.39
N ARG A 440 20.03 -12.96 23.48
CA ARG A 440 21.20 -12.70 22.63
C ARG A 440 20.98 -11.57 21.62
N ASP A 441 19.76 -11.33 21.17
CA ASP A 441 19.46 -10.27 20.20
C ASP A 441 19.56 -8.89 20.85
N VAL A 442 19.11 -8.75 22.09
CA VAL A 442 19.27 -7.53 22.91
C VAL A 442 20.75 -7.21 23.11
N ALA A 443 21.54 -8.21 23.52
CA ALA A 443 22.99 -8.04 23.70
C ALA A 443 23.68 -7.71 22.36
N THR A 444 23.29 -8.36 21.27
CA THR A 444 23.84 -8.10 19.93
C THR A 444 23.55 -6.67 19.47
N GLU A 445 22.33 -6.19 19.63
CA GLU A 445 21.98 -4.81 19.27
C GLU A 445 22.72 -3.80 20.17
N SER A 446 22.95 -4.15 21.44
CA SER A 446 23.74 -3.31 22.36
C SER A 446 25.21 -3.20 21.93
N VAL A 447 25.83 -4.30 21.49
CA VAL A 447 27.16 -4.28 20.87
C VAL A 447 27.19 -3.39 19.63
N ILE A 448 26.19 -3.49 18.77
CA ILE A 448 26.07 -2.65 17.56
C ILE A 448 25.98 -1.16 17.94
N ALA A 449 25.14 -0.83 18.92
CA ALA A 449 24.97 0.54 19.40
C ALA A 449 26.28 1.09 19.99
N LEU A 450 26.95 0.35 20.88
CA LEU A 450 28.24 0.73 21.46
C LEU A 450 29.34 0.88 20.39
N GLY A 451 29.31 0.03 19.35
CA GLY A 451 30.20 0.16 18.19
C GLY A 451 30.05 1.51 17.48
N LYS A 452 28.83 2.08 17.42
CA LYS A 452 28.60 3.42 16.86
C LYS A 452 29.07 4.55 17.78
N PHE A 453 29.09 4.35 19.09
CA PHE A 453 29.65 5.33 20.02
C PHE A 453 31.18 5.37 19.98
N THR A 454 31.82 4.24 19.74
CA THR A 454 33.29 4.07 19.74
C THR A 454 33.92 4.19 18.36
N CYS A 455 33.12 4.33 17.30
CA CYS A 455 33.63 4.43 15.95
C CYS A 455 34.45 5.72 15.74
N SER A 456 35.45 5.65 14.86
CA SER A 456 36.32 6.79 14.54
C SER A 456 35.61 8.02 13.94
N GLU A 457 34.38 7.86 13.45
CA GLU A 457 33.57 8.99 12.96
C GLU A 457 32.90 9.78 14.08
N ASN A 458 32.90 9.26 15.31
CA ASN A 458 32.38 9.93 16.48
C ASN A 458 33.51 10.72 17.16
N TYR A 459 33.28 12.02 17.36
CA TYR A 459 34.29 12.91 17.97
C TYR A 459 34.53 12.62 19.46
N LEU A 460 33.62 11.87 20.11
CA LEU A 460 33.72 11.41 21.51
C LEU A 460 34.13 9.94 21.63
N SER A 461 34.66 9.34 20.55
CA SER A 461 34.96 7.91 20.52
C SER A 461 35.91 7.48 21.64
N ALA A 462 36.92 8.30 21.93
CA ALA A 462 37.91 8.00 22.96
C ALA A 462 37.30 8.00 24.37
N GLU A 463 36.49 9.00 24.70
CA GLU A 463 35.82 9.11 26.01
C GLU A 463 34.78 8.00 26.19
N HIS A 464 33.98 7.70 25.16
CA HIS A 464 33.02 6.61 25.22
C HIS A 464 33.71 5.25 25.34
N SER A 465 34.82 5.01 24.63
CA SER A 465 35.61 3.79 24.77
C SER A 465 36.15 3.64 26.18
N LYS A 466 36.69 4.71 26.78
CA LYS A 466 37.17 4.70 28.18
C LYS A 466 36.05 4.31 29.15
N THR A 467 34.86 4.90 29.00
CA THR A 467 33.70 4.53 29.82
C THR A 467 33.32 3.06 29.64
N ILE A 468 33.34 2.50 28.43
CA ILE A 468 33.01 1.09 28.22
C ILE A 468 34.01 0.17 28.91
N VAL A 469 35.31 0.49 28.84
CA VAL A 469 36.37 -0.28 29.50
C VAL A 469 36.20 -0.22 31.02
N GLU A 470 35.99 0.97 31.59
CA GLU A 470 35.80 1.18 33.04
C GLU A 470 34.62 0.37 33.61
N PHE A 471 33.56 0.18 32.83
CA PHE A 471 32.37 -0.59 33.23
C PHE A 471 32.41 -2.06 32.80
N LYS A 472 33.62 -2.64 32.64
CA LYS A 472 33.85 -4.06 32.31
C LYS A 472 33.22 -4.53 30.99
N GLY A 473 33.02 -3.62 30.03
CA GLY A 473 32.44 -3.97 28.73
C GLY A 473 33.31 -4.93 27.91
N VAL A 474 34.64 -4.83 28.01
CA VAL A 474 35.60 -5.66 27.26
C VAL A 474 35.40 -7.15 27.55
N GLU A 475 35.31 -7.54 28.83
CA GLU A 475 35.10 -8.93 29.24
C GLU A 475 33.80 -9.50 28.67
N GLN A 476 32.73 -8.71 28.67
CA GLN A 476 31.43 -9.15 28.17
C GLN A 476 31.45 -9.31 26.64
N VAL A 477 32.06 -8.38 25.92
CA VAL A 477 32.16 -8.47 24.45
C VAL A 477 33.01 -9.69 24.03
N MET A 478 34.08 -10.02 24.75
CA MET A 478 34.87 -11.23 24.47
C MET A 478 34.08 -12.52 24.62
N LYS A 479 33.20 -12.63 25.63
CA LYS A 479 32.30 -13.80 25.79
C LYS A 479 31.36 -13.99 24.61
N MET A 480 31.04 -12.91 23.88
CA MET A 480 30.13 -12.91 22.74
C MET A 480 30.80 -13.31 21.42
N LEU A 481 32.13 -13.46 21.38
CA LEU A 481 32.87 -13.87 20.17
C LEU A 481 32.56 -15.30 19.72
N THR A 482 32.05 -16.14 20.62
CA THR A 482 31.69 -17.54 20.35
C THR A 482 30.22 -17.71 19.95
N TRP A 483 29.48 -16.62 19.81
CA TRP A 483 28.05 -16.65 19.49
C TRP A 483 27.84 -16.77 17.97
N ASN A 484 26.71 -16.26 17.46
CA ASN A 484 26.40 -16.31 16.04
C ASN A 484 27.32 -15.37 15.22
N GLU A 485 27.39 -15.60 13.90
CA GLU A 485 28.22 -14.81 12.99
C GLU A 485 27.95 -13.29 13.08
N ARG A 486 26.68 -12.88 13.23
CA ARG A 486 26.31 -11.47 13.32
C ARG A 486 26.87 -10.83 14.59
N THR A 487 26.71 -11.48 15.73
CA THR A 487 27.23 -11.00 17.01
C THR A 487 28.76 -10.97 16.98
N GLN A 488 29.38 -12.05 16.50
CA GLN A 488 30.84 -12.15 16.39
C GLN A 488 31.42 -11.02 15.53
N TYR A 489 30.81 -10.74 14.38
CA TYR A 489 31.22 -9.65 13.51
C TYR A 489 31.24 -8.30 14.23
N HIS A 490 30.13 -7.93 14.88
CA HIS A 490 30.01 -6.64 15.56
C HIS A 490 30.82 -6.57 16.87
N ALA A 491 30.97 -7.69 17.57
CA ALA A 491 31.81 -7.79 18.77
C ALA A 491 33.28 -7.57 18.43
N LEU A 492 33.78 -8.15 17.34
CA LEU A 492 35.14 -7.89 16.86
C LEU A 492 35.35 -6.42 16.46
N ILE A 493 34.38 -5.80 15.79
CA ILE A 493 34.44 -4.36 15.46
C ILE A 493 34.57 -3.53 16.73
N LEU A 494 33.70 -3.77 17.72
CA LEU A 494 33.73 -3.03 18.99
C LEU A 494 35.05 -3.26 19.73
N LEU A 495 35.55 -4.50 19.80
CA LEU A 495 36.86 -4.80 20.41
C LEU A 495 38.00 -4.08 19.71
N CYS A 496 38.00 -3.97 18.38
CA CYS A 496 39.01 -3.21 17.65
C CYS A 496 38.98 -1.72 18.03
N TYR A 497 37.80 -1.13 18.18
CA TYR A 497 37.68 0.27 18.60
C TYR A 497 38.07 0.48 20.06
N LEU A 498 37.74 -0.46 20.95
CA LEU A 498 38.14 -0.40 22.35
C LEU A 498 39.67 -0.56 22.50
N ALA A 499 40.28 -1.48 21.75
CA ALA A 499 41.72 -1.74 21.74
C ALA A 499 42.57 -0.50 21.44
N MET A 500 42.07 0.40 20.59
CA MET A 500 42.76 1.67 20.27
C MET A 500 42.73 2.70 21.40
N HIS A 501 41.97 2.44 22.47
CA HIS A 501 41.71 3.41 23.55
C HIS A 501 41.80 2.81 24.96
N VAL A 502 42.28 1.56 25.11
CA VAL A 502 42.64 0.99 26.42
C VAL A 502 43.79 1.81 27.00
N LYS A 503 43.71 2.18 28.30
CA LYS A 503 44.75 2.95 28.98
C LYS A 503 46.06 2.15 28.97
N ASP A 504 47.19 2.84 28.77
CA ASP A 504 48.53 2.23 28.72
C ASP A 504 48.90 1.48 30.01
N ASP A 505 48.29 1.85 31.14
CA ASP A 505 48.56 1.25 32.45
C ASP A 505 47.89 -0.13 32.68
N ASP A 506 46.99 -0.58 31.79
CA ASP A 506 46.17 -1.79 32.00
C ASP A 506 46.63 -2.96 31.11
N GLN A 507 47.93 -3.30 31.22
CA GLN A 507 48.62 -4.32 30.40
C GLN A 507 47.89 -5.67 30.35
N PHE A 508 47.23 -6.06 31.45
CA PHE A 508 46.49 -7.31 31.55
C PHE A 508 45.28 -7.37 30.60
N GLU A 509 44.50 -6.29 30.52
CA GLU A 509 43.37 -6.21 29.60
C GLU A 509 43.84 -6.09 28.15
N GLN A 510 44.95 -5.37 27.90
CA GLN A 510 45.55 -5.29 26.57
C GLN A 510 45.99 -6.67 26.04
N GLU A 511 46.66 -7.47 26.87
CA GLU A 511 47.12 -8.82 26.49
C GLU A 511 45.94 -9.76 26.22
N LYS A 512 44.87 -9.68 27.02
CA LYS A 512 43.67 -10.49 26.86
C LYS A 512 42.89 -10.15 25.59
N VAL A 513 42.79 -8.85 25.26
CA VAL A 513 42.19 -8.38 24.00
C VAL A 513 43.05 -8.81 22.81
N LEU A 514 44.38 -8.67 22.90
CA LEU A 514 45.32 -9.08 21.85
C LEU A 514 45.17 -10.58 21.53
N ARG A 515 45.23 -11.45 22.55
CA ARG A 515 45.04 -12.90 22.37
C ARG A 515 43.68 -13.24 21.74
N SER A 516 42.64 -12.50 22.10
CA SER A 516 41.28 -12.70 21.55
C SER A 516 41.18 -12.26 20.08
N LEU A 517 41.89 -11.20 19.68
CA LEU A 517 41.96 -10.73 18.29
C LEU A 517 42.84 -11.64 17.42
N GLU A 518 43.97 -12.12 17.94
CA GLU A 518 44.85 -13.07 17.23
C GLU A 518 44.21 -14.46 17.09
N GLY A 519 43.46 -14.88 18.11
CA GLY A 519 42.68 -16.12 18.11
C GLY A 519 41.38 -16.05 17.32
N ALA A 520 40.98 -14.87 16.82
CA ALA A 520 39.80 -14.74 15.97
C ALA A 520 39.97 -15.55 14.67
N ASN A 521 38.90 -16.23 14.24
CA ASN A 521 38.95 -17.10 13.08
C ASN A 521 39.37 -16.32 11.81
N ARG A 522 40.58 -16.59 11.30
CA ARG A 522 41.15 -15.90 10.13
C ARG A 522 40.27 -16.03 8.89
N CYS A 523 39.62 -17.18 8.68
CA CYS A 523 38.69 -17.38 7.56
C CYS A 523 37.46 -16.47 7.68
N PHE A 524 36.95 -16.28 8.91
CA PHE A 524 35.83 -15.38 9.18
C PHE A 524 36.21 -13.91 9.01
N VAL A 525 37.35 -13.50 9.55
CA VAL A 525 37.85 -12.11 9.42
C VAL A 525 38.12 -11.77 7.96
N ASN A 526 38.69 -12.69 7.19
CA ASN A 526 38.97 -12.50 5.76
C ASN A 526 37.71 -12.42 4.89
N LYS A 527 36.55 -12.90 5.37
CA LYS A 527 35.25 -12.73 4.69
C LYS A 527 34.84 -11.26 4.60
N TYR A 528 35.32 -10.40 5.52
CA TYR A 528 34.93 -8.99 5.60
C TYR A 528 36.17 -8.08 5.53
N SER A 529 36.42 -7.46 4.37
CA SER A 529 37.60 -6.62 4.13
C SER A 529 37.78 -5.50 5.16
N LYS A 530 36.71 -4.76 5.46
CA LYS A 530 36.74 -3.67 6.47
C LYS A 530 37.10 -4.17 7.87
N LEU A 531 36.62 -5.36 8.25
CA LEU A 531 36.93 -5.96 9.55
C LEU A 531 38.40 -6.38 9.61
N ARG A 532 38.91 -7.02 8.56
CA ARG A 532 40.32 -7.41 8.46
C ARG A 532 41.26 -6.23 8.65
N ASP A 533 40.97 -5.11 7.99
CA ASP A 533 41.82 -3.92 8.07
C ASP A 533 41.74 -3.28 9.47
N LEU A 534 40.56 -3.29 10.10
CA LEU A 534 40.38 -2.84 11.49
C LEU A 534 41.10 -3.72 12.50
N VAL A 535 41.04 -5.06 12.35
CA VAL A 535 41.74 -6.02 13.22
C VAL A 535 43.24 -5.84 13.10
N ALA A 536 43.77 -5.71 11.87
CA ALA A 536 45.19 -5.46 11.65
C ALA A 536 45.65 -4.15 12.32
N LYS A 537 44.85 -3.09 12.19
CA LYS A 537 45.13 -1.80 12.85
C LYS A 537 45.11 -1.93 14.38
N ALA A 538 44.13 -2.61 14.95
CA ALA A 538 44.02 -2.81 16.40
C ALA A 538 45.21 -3.63 16.95
N ILE A 539 45.59 -4.73 16.28
CA ILE A 539 46.75 -5.54 16.66
C ILE A 539 48.05 -4.71 16.57
N SER A 540 48.22 -3.94 15.50
CA SER A 540 49.40 -3.08 15.35
C SER A 540 49.49 -2.03 16.47
N HIS A 541 48.35 -1.46 16.88
CA HIS A 541 48.30 -0.50 17.98
C HIS A 541 48.69 -1.15 19.31
N LEU A 542 48.09 -2.29 19.65
CA LEU A 542 48.41 -3.02 20.89
C LEU A 542 49.88 -3.44 20.96
N ASN A 543 50.48 -3.88 19.84
CA ASN A 543 51.89 -4.27 19.80
C ASN A 543 52.86 -3.09 19.92
N MET A 544 52.46 -1.88 19.52
CA MET A 544 53.30 -0.67 19.62
C MET A 544 53.33 -0.08 21.03
N PHE A 545 52.29 -0.31 21.84
CA PHE A 545 52.18 0.21 23.21
C PHE A 545 52.30 -0.88 24.29
N GLY A 546 52.49 -2.15 23.90
CA GLY A 546 52.59 -3.32 24.78
C GLY A 546 54.01 -3.72 25.23
N TYR A 547 54.99 -2.81 25.15
CA TYR A 547 56.37 -3.03 25.63
C TYR A 547 56.80 -2.00 26.66
#